data_AF-A0A4Y8M0M1-F1
#
_entry.id   AF-A0A4Y8M0M1-F1
#
_cell.length_a   1.000
_cell.length_b   1.000
_cell.length_c   1.000
_cell.angle_alpha   90.00
_cell.angle_beta   90.00
_cell.angle_gamma   90.00
#
_symmetry.space_group_name_H-M   'P 1'
#
loop_
_entity.id
_entity.type
_entity.pdbx_description
1 polymer ?
#
loop_
_entity_poly.entity_id
_entity_poly.type
_entity_poly.pdbx_seq_one_letter_code
_entity_poly.pdbx_strand_id
1 'polypeptide(L)' 'MMEEEKHCREVVAQISAIRSAADKAIAYIVAKYLEQCILEVKETGRHTSKVVVEAVQLIIKSE' A
#
# COMPACT_ATOMS: atom_id res chain seq x y z
N MET A 1 7.42 24.13 -7.83
CA MET A 1 7.74 23.41 -9.09
C MET A 1 6.88 23.85 -10.26
N MET A 2 5.55 23.64 -10.23
CA MET A 2 4.68 24.15 -11.29
C MET A 2 4.56 25.69 -11.27
N GLU A 3 4.36 26.27 -10.08
CA GLU A 3 4.39 27.74 -9.88
C GLU A 3 5.76 28.37 -10.16
N GLU A 4 6.81 27.54 -10.14
CA GLU A 4 8.19 27.93 -10.49
C GLU A 4 8.49 27.68 -11.98
N GLU A 5 7.48 27.33 -12.79
CA GLU A 5 7.57 27.01 -14.22
C GLU A 5 8.66 25.98 -14.59
N LYS A 6 8.95 25.03 -13.68
CA LYS A 6 9.94 23.98 -13.95
C LYS A 6 9.51 23.09 -15.11
N HIS A 7 10.51 22.56 -15.82
CA HIS A 7 10.29 21.71 -16.99
C HIS A 7 9.39 20.52 -16.66
N CYS A 8 8.44 20.20 -17.55
CA CYS A 8 7.43 19.16 -17.31
C CYS A 8 8.05 17.80 -16.94
N ARG A 9 9.20 17.45 -17.53
CA ARG A 9 9.96 16.23 -17.17
C ARG A 9 10.34 16.18 -15.69
N GLU A 10 10.76 17.29 -15.09
CA GLU A 10 11.15 17.35 -13.68
C GLU A 10 9.93 17.24 -12.76
N VAL A 11 8.84 17.92 -13.12
CA VAL A 11 7.56 17.84 -12.39
C VAL A 11 7.03 16.40 -12.40
N VAL A 12 7.02 15.76 -13.57
CA VAL A 12 6.60 14.36 -13.72
C VAL A 12 7.49 13.43 -12.90
N ALA A 13 8.82 13.59 -12.96
CA ALA A 13 9.74 12.77 -12.18
C ALA A 13 9.48 12.86 -10.67
N GLN A 14 9.20 14.06 -10.15
CA GLN A 14 8.88 14.26 -8.73
C GLN A 14 7.52 13.66 -8.35
N ILE A 15 6.49 13.84 -9.18
CA ILE A 15 5.19 13.21 -8.95
C ILE A 15 5.31 11.68 -8.97
N SER A 16 6.09 11.12 -9.89
CA SER A 16 6.38 9.68 -9.92
C SER A 16 7.09 9.20 -8.66
N ALA A 17 8.04 9.97 -8.12
CA ALA A 17 8.69 9.65 -6.86
C ALA A 17 7.71 9.66 -5.69
N ILE A 18 6.81 10.66 -5.63
CA ILE A 18 5.75 10.75 -4.62
C ILE A 18 4.81 9.53 -4.71
N ARG A 19 4.36 9.17 -5.93
CA ARG A 19 3.52 7.99 -6.14
C ARG A 19 4.21 6.73 -5.64
N SER A 20 5.47 6.50 -6.03
CA SER A 20 6.22 5.33 -5.55
C SER A 20 6.38 5.30 -4.02
N ALA A 21 6.55 6.44 -3.38
CA ALA A 21 6.60 6.52 -1.92
C ALA A 21 5.24 6.20 -1.28
N ALA A 22 4.15 6.71 -1.84
CA ALA A 22 2.79 6.41 -1.41
C ALA A 22 2.46 4.92 -1.54
N ASP A 23 2.80 4.31 -2.67
CA ASP A 23 2.58 2.88 -2.94
C ASP A 23 3.30 2.01 -1.89
N LYS A 24 4.55 2.36 -1.53
CA LYS A 24 5.31 1.68 -0.47
C LYS A 24 4.67 1.84 0.90
N ALA A 25 4.16 3.03 1.23
CA ALA A 25 3.47 3.27 2.49
C ALA A 25 2.17 2.46 2.59
N ILE A 26 1.39 2.41 1.50
CA ILE A 26 0.18 1.58 1.40
C ILE A 26 0.54 0.11 1.61
N ALA A 27 1.55 -0.41 0.91
CA ALA A 27 1.99 -1.80 1.05
C ALA A 27 2.40 -2.13 2.49
N TYR A 28 3.13 -1.23 3.17
CA TYR A 28 3.50 -1.41 4.57
C TYR A 28 2.28 -1.46 5.50
N ILE A 29 1.32 -0.54 5.32
CA ILE A 29 0.09 -0.50 6.13
C ILE A 29 -0.70 -1.80 5.94
N VAL A 30 -0.86 -2.27 4.70
CA VAL A 30 -1.59 -3.52 4.43
C VAL A 30 -0.85 -4.72 5.00
N ALA A 31 0.48 -4.77 4.93
CA ALA A 31 1.28 -5.83 5.55
C ALA A 31 1.10 -5.86 7.08
N LYS A 32 1.03 -4.69 7.73
CA LYS A 32 0.77 -4.60 9.18
C LYS A 32 -0.65 -5.01 9.55
N TYR A 33 -1.63 -4.63 8.75
CA TYR A 33 -3.01 -5.10 8.92
C TYR A 33 -3.11 -6.63 8.81
N LEU A 34 -2.42 -7.22 7.82
CA LEU A 34 -2.32 -8.68 7.65
C LEU A 34 -1.71 -9.38 8.85
N GLU A 35 -0.60 -8.85 9.37
CA GLU A 35 0.06 -9.39 10.56
C GLU A 35 -0.91 -9.43 11.75
N GLN A 36 -1.64 -8.33 12.00
CA GLN A 36 -2.66 -8.28 13.06
C GLN A 36 -3.75 -9.31 12.86
N CYS A 37 -4.30 -9.41 11.65
CA CYS A 37 -5.34 -10.39 11.34
C CYS A 37 -4.87 -11.84 11.56
N ILE A 38 -3.64 -12.18 11.18
CA ILE A 38 -3.08 -13.53 11.39
C ILE A 38 -2.94 -13.81 12.89
N LEU A 39 -2.49 -12.84 13.68
CA LEU A 39 -2.38 -12.97 15.13
C LEU A 39 -3.77 -13.16 15.78
N GLU A 40 -4.76 -12.34 15.42
CA GLU A 40 -6.14 -12.47 15.91
C GLU A 40 -6.74 -13.83 15.57
N VAL A 41 -6.49 -14.33 14.35
CA VAL A 41 -6.96 -15.65 13.94
C VAL A 41 -6.28 -16.77 14.72
N LYS A 42 -4.98 -16.65 15.00
CA LYS A 42 -4.22 -17.61 15.83
C LYS A 42 -4.76 -17.67 17.25
N GLU A 43 -5.21 -16.54 17.81
CA GLU A 43 -5.79 -16.47 19.15
C GLU A 43 -7.25 -16.95 19.19
N THR A 44 -8.03 -16.70 18.14
CA THR A 44 -9.49 -16.98 18.11
C THR A 44 -9.87 -18.30 17.41
N GLY A 45 -8.92 -18.98 16.76
CA GLY A 45 -9.14 -20.24 16.06
C GLY A 45 -9.99 -20.15 14.78
N ARG A 46 -10.18 -18.95 14.22
CA ARG A 46 -10.96 -18.76 12.98
C ARG A 46 -10.18 -19.22 11.73
N HIS A 47 -10.84 -19.34 10.58
CA HIS A 47 -10.17 -19.70 9.32
C HIS A 47 -9.42 -18.49 8.72
N THR A 48 -8.09 -18.56 8.65
CA THR A 48 -7.16 -17.54 8.11
C THR A 48 -7.34 -17.23 6.62
N SER A 49 -7.91 -18.15 5.85
CA SER A 49 -7.91 -18.08 4.38
C SER A 49 -8.67 -16.89 3.79
N LYS A 50 -9.78 -16.45 4.40
CA LYS A 50 -10.56 -15.32 3.85
C LYS A 50 -9.86 -13.97 4.08
N VAL A 51 -9.24 -13.80 5.25
CA VAL A 51 -8.62 -12.54 5.66
C VAL A 51 -7.34 -12.26 4.87
N VAL A 52 -6.57 -13.31 4.58
CA VAL A 52 -5.40 -13.20 3.71
C VAL A 52 -5.78 -12.79 2.29
N VAL A 53 -6.89 -13.34 1.76
CA VAL A 53 -7.38 -13.01 0.40
C VAL A 53 -7.83 -11.55 0.30
N GLU A 54 -8.53 -11.02 1.31
CA GLU A 54 -8.98 -9.62 1.32
C GLU A 54 -7.80 -8.63 1.33
N ALA A 55 -6.76 -8.90 2.10
CA ALA A 55 -5.62 -8.00 2.14
C ALA A 55 -4.72 -8.09 0.90
N VAL A 56 -4.58 -9.27 0.30
CA VAL A 56 -3.92 -9.41 -1.01
C VAL A 56 -4.70 -8.63 -2.08
N GLN A 57 -6.04 -8.63 -2.04
CA GLN A 57 -6.86 -7.81 -2.94
C GLN A 57 -6.67 -6.30 -2.73
N LEU A 58 -6.41 -5.84 -1.50
CA LEU A 58 -6.11 -4.42 -1.24
C LEU A 58 -4.76 -4.01 -1.86
N ILE A 59 -3.76 -4.90 -1.86
CA ILE A 59 -2.47 -4.64 -2.51
C ILE A 59 -2.66 -4.57 -4.03
N ILE A 60 -3.39 -5.52 -4.63
CA ILE A 60 -3.60 -5.60 -6.09
C ILE A 60 -4.38 -4.39 -6.63
N LYS A 61 -5.33 -3.85 -5.86
CA LYS A 61 -6.10 -2.65 -6.25
C LYS A 61 -5.31 -1.34 -6.17
N SER A 62 -4.15 -1.37 -5.51
CA SER A 62 -3.32 -0.19 -5.32
C SER A 62 -2.23 -0.06 -6.40
N GLU A 63 -2.12 -1.03 -7.32
CA GLU A 63 -1.24 -0.97 -8.51
C GLU A 63 -1.95 -0.41 -9.75
#